data_AF-A0A7X8GVT9-F1
#
_entry.id   AF-A0A7X8GVT9-F1
#
_cell.length_a   1.000
_cell.length_b   1.000
_cell.length_c   1.000
_cell.angle_alpha   90.00
_cell.angle_beta   90.00
_cell.angle_gamma   90.00
#
_symmetry.space_group_name_H-M   'P 1'
#
loop_
_entity.id
_entity.type
_entity.pdbx_description
1 polymer ?
#
loop_
_entity_poly.entity_id
_entity_poly.type
_entity_poly.pdbx_seq_one_letter_code
_entity_poly.pdbx_strand_id
1 'polypeptide(L)'
;MKDCINMKFSKLFIKVVLITCMNLHWGYSQTGFIENKGQIIDQNNQPNPEVKFLLNLQGLNVQLKQNSFSYDAYVIEKKRKENWIPVPGHPEHSDSFERIGIFHRIDIRFEGANASPQMITGDPGQDYLNYYTTATPEEGILFVRHYHKITYKDLYPGIDLEFVADRRNEKPVEFNFIVHPGADISQIRWKYEGSREVIVRDKKIAISTIHGYITESIPNTYEKETQKSVALEYRLTPDGFYTFSGKYNT
;
A
#
# COMPACT_ATOMS: atom_id res chain seq x y z
N MET A 1 -20.69 10.70 9.57
CA MET A 1 -21.53 9.47 9.57
C MET A 1 -22.17 9.42 8.19
N LYS A 2 -22.06 8.29 7.47
CA LYS A 2 -22.04 8.10 5.99
C LYS A 2 -20.58 7.98 5.48
N ASP A 3 -20.10 6.92 4.84
CA ASP A 3 -20.73 5.75 4.22
C ASP A 3 -19.86 4.48 4.43
N CYS A 4 -20.46 3.40 4.94
CA CYS A 4 -19.88 2.05 4.86
C CYS A 4 -20.50 1.35 3.66
N ILE A 5 -19.71 1.08 2.62
CA ILE A 5 -20.18 0.41 1.41
C ILE A 5 -19.93 -1.10 1.57
N ASN A 6 -21.02 -1.89 1.57
CA ASN A 6 -20.97 -3.35 1.55
C ASN A 6 -20.82 -3.85 0.11
N MET A 7 -19.79 -4.65 -0.18
CA MET A 7 -19.59 -5.25 -1.50
C MET A 7 -19.87 -6.77 -1.45
N LYS A 8 -20.76 -7.26 -2.32
CA LYS A 8 -21.12 -8.69 -2.45
C LYS A 8 -20.45 -9.28 -3.70
N PHE A 9 -19.77 -10.42 -3.55
CA PHE A 9 -19.21 -11.19 -4.68
C PHE A 9 -20.19 -12.31 -5.13
N SER A 10 -20.54 -12.35 -6.42
CA SER A 10 -21.33 -13.42 -7.05
C SER A 10 -20.44 -14.48 -7.72
N LYS A 11 -20.91 -15.73 -7.68
CA LYS A 11 -20.18 -16.95 -8.10
C LYS A 11 -20.08 -17.08 -9.62
N LEU A 12 -18.93 -17.56 -10.13
CA LEU A 12 -18.84 -18.23 -11.44
C LEU A 12 -18.05 -19.54 -11.29
N PHE A 13 -18.68 -20.65 -11.69
CA PHE A 13 -18.11 -22.00 -11.70
C PHE A 13 -17.34 -22.22 -13.01
N ILE A 14 -16.07 -22.59 -12.93
CA ILE A 14 -15.35 -23.24 -14.04
C ILE A 14 -14.60 -24.46 -13.47
N LYS A 15 -15.01 -25.65 -13.89
CA LYS A 15 -14.27 -26.91 -13.65
C LYS A 15 -13.17 -27.01 -14.71
N VAL A 16 -11.90 -27.02 -14.31
CA VAL A 16 -10.79 -27.49 -15.14
C VAL A 16 -10.09 -28.62 -14.40
N VAL A 17 -9.88 -29.72 -15.12
CA VAL A 17 -9.21 -30.94 -14.67
C VAL A 17 -7.71 -30.66 -14.51
N LEU A 18 -7.18 -30.93 -13.31
CA LEU A 18 -5.76 -30.82 -12.97
C LEU A 18 -5.06 -32.16 -13.26
N ILE A 19 -4.07 -32.13 -14.15
CA ILE A 19 -3.00 -33.15 -14.19
C ILE A 19 -1.93 -32.68 -13.20
N THR A 20 -1.71 -33.49 -12.16
CA THR A 20 -0.73 -33.29 -11.10
C THR A 20 0.68 -33.62 -11.57
N CYS A 21 1.57 -32.62 -11.56
CA CYS A 21 2.98 -32.84 -11.26
C CYS A 21 3.29 -32.15 -9.93
N MET A 22 3.63 -32.95 -8.92
CA MET A 22 4.11 -32.49 -7.62
C MET A 22 5.43 -31.73 -7.81
N ASN A 23 5.37 -30.42 -7.66
CA ASN A 23 6.49 -29.63 -7.17
C ASN A 23 5.99 -28.92 -5.92
N LEU A 24 6.50 -29.30 -4.75
CA LEU A 24 6.35 -28.50 -3.53
C LEU A 24 7.09 -27.17 -3.73
N HIS A 25 6.41 -26.18 -4.30
CA HIS A 25 6.75 -24.78 -4.10
C HIS A 25 5.78 -24.24 -3.06
N TRP A 26 6.27 -23.97 -1.86
CA TRP A 26 5.60 -23.06 -0.93
C TRP A 26 5.20 -21.80 -1.72
N GLY A 27 3.90 -21.47 -1.73
CA GLY A 27 3.37 -20.42 -2.58
C GLY A 27 4.15 -19.12 -2.46
N TYR A 28 4.67 -18.62 -3.59
CA TYR A 28 5.24 -17.28 -3.69
C TYR A 28 4.16 -16.27 -3.29
N SER A 29 4.18 -15.85 -2.03
CA SER A 29 3.44 -14.70 -1.57
C SER A 29 4.16 -13.49 -2.14
N GLN A 30 3.56 -12.83 -3.14
CA GLN A 30 4.15 -11.68 -3.83
C GLN A 30 4.67 -10.67 -2.82
N THR A 31 5.92 -10.24 -3.00
CA THR A 31 6.67 -9.49 -1.99
C THR A 31 6.94 -8.04 -2.38
N GLY A 32 6.66 -7.63 -3.63
CA GLY A 32 6.97 -6.31 -4.16
C GLY A 32 5.75 -5.48 -4.59
N PHE A 33 6.03 -4.23 -4.91
CA PHE A 33 5.12 -3.26 -5.51
C PHE A 33 4.81 -3.64 -6.95
N ILE A 34 3.56 -3.99 -7.24
CA ILE A 34 3.07 -4.40 -8.56
C ILE A 34 2.85 -3.15 -9.41
N GLU A 35 3.46 -3.10 -10.59
CA GLU A 35 3.28 -2.03 -11.56
C GLU A 35 1.85 -1.99 -12.11
N ASN A 36 1.23 -0.82 -12.19
CA ASN A 36 -0.07 -0.68 -12.84
C ASN A 36 0.07 -0.54 -14.36
N LYS A 37 -0.24 -1.62 -15.09
CA LYS A 37 -0.36 -1.64 -16.55
C LYS A 37 -1.82 -1.55 -17.03
N GLY A 38 -2.74 -1.18 -16.13
CA GLY A 38 -4.18 -1.07 -16.39
C GLY A 38 -5.03 -2.12 -15.68
N GLN A 39 -4.43 -3.03 -14.91
CA GLN A 39 -5.16 -4.11 -14.23
C GLN A 39 -5.85 -3.68 -12.93
N ILE A 40 -5.54 -2.48 -12.42
CA ILE A 40 -6.06 -1.98 -11.15
C ILE A 40 -7.35 -1.22 -11.38
N ILE A 41 -8.40 -1.63 -10.66
CA ILE A 41 -9.71 -0.97 -10.63
C ILE A 41 -10.05 -0.46 -9.24
N ASP A 42 -10.97 0.50 -9.17
CA ASP A 42 -11.56 0.99 -7.94
C ASP A 42 -12.73 0.11 -7.45
N GLN A 43 -13.32 0.49 -6.32
CA GLN A 43 -14.47 -0.20 -5.71
C GLN A 43 -15.75 -0.17 -6.57
N ASN A 44 -15.79 0.67 -7.60
CA ASN A 44 -16.90 0.80 -8.54
C ASN A 44 -16.61 0.07 -9.86
N ASN A 45 -15.57 -0.77 -9.88
CA ASN A 45 -15.07 -1.48 -11.06
C ASN A 45 -14.58 -0.56 -12.20
N GLN A 46 -14.17 0.66 -11.89
CA GLN A 46 -13.59 1.58 -12.89
C GLN A 46 -12.07 1.48 -12.90
N PRO A 47 -11.40 1.62 -14.06
CA PRO A 47 -9.94 1.70 -14.12
C PRO A 47 -9.39 2.78 -13.19
N ASN A 48 -8.32 2.46 -12.45
CA ASN A 48 -7.69 3.39 -11.51
C ASN A 48 -6.25 3.71 -11.96
N PRO A 49 -6.06 4.61 -12.95
CA PRO A 49 -4.74 4.94 -13.49
C PRO A 49 -3.90 5.85 -12.58
N GLU A 50 -4.49 6.40 -11.50
CA GLU A 50 -3.77 7.20 -10.53
C GLU A 50 -2.76 6.37 -9.74
N VAL A 51 -3.12 5.12 -9.42
CA VAL A 51 -2.23 4.16 -8.79
C VAL A 51 -1.15 3.77 -9.80
N LYS A 52 0.11 4.05 -9.49
CA LYS A 52 1.26 3.65 -10.32
C LYS A 52 1.81 2.31 -9.88
N PHE A 53 1.84 2.07 -8.57
CA PHE A 53 2.23 0.79 -8.00
C PHE A 53 1.35 0.40 -6.82
N LEU A 54 1.11 -0.90 -6.66
CA LEU A 54 0.29 -1.47 -5.59
C LEU A 54 1.06 -2.55 -4.84
N LEU A 55 1.19 -2.41 -3.53
CA LEU A 55 1.65 -3.46 -2.64
C LEU A 55 0.47 -3.99 -1.83
N ASN A 56 0.20 -5.29 -1.95
CA ASN A 56 -0.85 -5.95 -1.17
C ASN A 56 -0.24 -6.65 0.04
N LEU A 57 -0.63 -6.23 1.24
CA LEU A 57 -0.23 -6.84 2.51
C LEU A 57 -1.47 -7.39 3.23
N GLN A 58 -1.24 -8.18 4.27
CA GLN A 58 -2.34 -8.72 5.06
C GLN A 58 -3.00 -7.59 5.87
N GLY A 59 -4.24 -7.24 5.50
CA GLY A 59 -5.03 -6.21 6.18
C GLY A 59 -4.63 -4.77 5.87
N LEU A 60 -3.71 -4.57 4.93
CA LEU A 60 -3.24 -3.27 4.49
C LEU A 60 -2.82 -3.34 3.02
N ASN A 61 -3.29 -2.44 2.18
CA ASN A 61 -2.70 -2.24 0.86
C ASN A 61 -2.02 -0.87 0.83
N VAL A 62 -0.90 -0.78 0.11
CA VAL A 62 -0.17 0.48 -0.11
C VAL A 62 -0.24 0.82 -1.59
N GLN A 63 -0.81 1.98 -1.92
CA GLN A 63 -0.92 2.50 -3.28
C GLN A 63 0.03 3.68 -3.46
N LEU A 64 0.99 3.54 -4.35
CA LEU A 64 1.90 4.62 -4.74
C LEU A 64 1.32 5.37 -5.94
N LYS A 65 1.20 6.70 -5.84
CA LYS A 65 0.69 7.59 -6.89
C LYS A 65 1.72 8.67 -7.19
N GLN A 66 1.47 9.49 -8.20
CA GLN A 66 2.46 10.48 -8.66
C GLN A 66 2.91 11.48 -7.57
N ASN A 67 1.97 12.01 -6.78
CA ASN A 67 2.25 13.05 -5.77
C ASN A 67 1.60 12.76 -4.40
N SER A 68 1.36 11.47 -4.14
CA SER A 68 0.79 10.97 -2.89
C SER A 68 0.98 9.46 -2.81
N PHE A 69 0.70 8.91 -1.64
CA PHE A 69 0.45 7.48 -1.49
C PHE A 69 -0.75 7.27 -0.57
N SER A 70 -1.29 6.04 -0.57
CA SER A 70 -2.48 5.73 0.21
C SER A 70 -2.32 4.39 0.93
N TYR A 71 -2.92 4.32 2.12
CA TYR A 71 -3.18 3.09 2.84
C TYR A 71 -4.64 2.72 2.70
N ASP A 72 -4.92 1.51 2.23
CA ASP A 72 -6.24 0.90 2.35
C ASP A 72 -6.16 -0.19 3.43
N ALA A 73 -6.47 0.18 4.68
CA ALA A 73 -6.57 -0.76 5.79
C ALA A 73 -7.88 -1.52 5.71
N TYR A 74 -7.86 -2.83 5.93
CA TYR A 74 -9.07 -3.64 5.83
C TYR A 74 -9.10 -4.83 6.78
N VAL A 75 -10.32 -5.21 7.16
CA VAL A 75 -10.60 -6.48 7.84
C VAL A 75 -11.61 -7.27 7.02
N ILE A 76 -11.48 -8.59 7.03
CA ILE A 76 -12.42 -9.50 6.39
C ILE A 76 -13.31 -10.10 7.47
N GLU A 77 -14.58 -9.72 7.48
CA GLU A 77 -15.59 -10.34 8.34
C GLU A 77 -16.24 -11.52 7.63
N LYS A 78 -16.52 -12.59 8.37
CA LYS A 78 -17.40 -13.67 7.92
C LYS A 78 -18.80 -13.41 8.45
N LYS A 79 -19.73 -13.07 7.58
CA LYS A 79 -21.15 -12.97 7.94
C LYS A 79 -21.89 -14.19 7.44
N ARG A 80 -22.78 -14.73 8.28
CA ARG A 80 -23.70 -15.77 7.84
C ARG A 80 -24.62 -15.18 6.78
N LYS A 81 -24.83 -15.87 5.67
CA LYS A 81 -25.78 -15.41 4.65
C LYS A 81 -27.18 -15.43 5.24
N GLU A 82 -27.89 -14.33 5.09
CA GLU A 82 -29.23 -14.14 5.66
C GLU A 82 -30.24 -15.19 5.15
N ASN A 83 -30.07 -15.65 3.91
CA ASN A 83 -30.93 -16.65 3.27
C ASN A 83 -30.45 -18.10 3.49
N TRP A 84 -29.50 -18.34 4.41
CA TRP A 84 -29.02 -19.68 4.67
C TRP A 84 -29.95 -20.43 5.62
N ILE A 85 -30.39 -21.61 5.20
CA ILE A 85 -31.25 -22.50 6.00
C ILE A 85 -30.38 -23.63 6.56
N PRO A 86 -30.30 -23.82 7.89
CA PRO A 86 -29.62 -24.96 8.47
C PRO A 86 -30.31 -26.26 8.07
N VAL A 87 -29.54 -27.20 7.50
CA VAL A 87 -30.02 -28.56 7.20
C VAL A 87 -29.61 -29.48 8.36
N PRO A 88 -30.55 -30.07 9.11
CA PRO A 88 -30.22 -30.98 10.22
C PRO A 88 -29.32 -32.13 9.77
N GLY A 89 -28.33 -32.47 10.59
CA GLY A 89 -27.38 -33.57 10.33
C GLY A 89 -26.28 -33.26 9.30
N HIS A 90 -26.26 -32.06 8.70
CA HIS A 90 -25.18 -31.62 7.81
C HIS A 90 -24.28 -30.59 8.51
N PRO A 91 -22.95 -30.76 8.50
CA PRO A 91 -22.03 -29.77 9.05
C PRO A 91 -22.12 -28.45 8.29
N GLU A 92 -21.89 -27.32 8.97
CA GLU A 92 -21.87 -26.01 8.32
C GLU A 92 -20.77 -25.97 7.25
N HIS A 93 -21.16 -25.74 6.00
CA HIS A 93 -20.22 -25.60 4.89
C HIS A 93 -19.73 -24.16 4.74
N SER A 94 -18.56 -23.97 4.15
CA SER A 94 -17.96 -22.65 3.88
C SER A 94 -18.86 -21.72 3.06
N ASP A 95 -19.76 -22.27 2.25
CA ASP A 95 -20.76 -21.57 1.45
C ASP A 95 -21.87 -20.85 2.25
N SER A 96 -22.00 -21.17 3.55
CA SER A 96 -22.96 -20.59 4.49
C SER A 96 -22.59 -19.16 4.92
N PHE A 97 -21.34 -18.75 4.65
CA PHE A 97 -20.81 -17.45 5.01
C PHE A 97 -20.48 -16.63 3.76
N GLU A 98 -20.77 -15.35 3.80
CA GLU A 98 -20.18 -14.35 2.91
C GLU A 98 -19.00 -13.69 3.62
N ARG A 99 -17.98 -13.33 2.84
CA ARG A 99 -16.83 -12.56 3.32
C ARG A 99 -17.05 -11.12 2.91
N ILE A 100 -17.09 -10.23 3.90
CA ILE A 100 -17.25 -8.79 3.68
C ILE A 100 -15.95 -8.12 4.04
N GLY A 101 -15.36 -7.41 3.08
CA GLY A 101 -14.23 -6.52 3.34
C GLY A 101 -14.75 -5.19 3.85
N ILE A 102 -14.32 -4.79 5.04
CA ILE A 102 -14.55 -3.44 5.57
C ILE A 102 -13.23 -2.70 5.41
N PHE A 103 -13.26 -1.56 4.73
CA PHE A 103 -12.08 -0.79 4.35
C PHE A 103 -12.11 0.60 5.01
N HIS A 104 -10.92 1.12 5.28
CA HIS A 104 -10.69 2.53 5.60
C HIS A 104 -9.44 3.01 4.87
N ARG A 105 -9.64 3.97 3.97
CA ARG A 105 -8.57 4.62 3.20
C ARG A 105 -8.00 5.84 3.93
N ILE A 106 -6.68 5.91 3.97
CA ILE A 106 -5.92 7.10 4.35
C ILE A 106 -5.09 7.54 3.15
N ASP A 107 -5.17 8.80 2.78
CA ASP A 107 -4.35 9.41 1.72
C ASP A 107 -3.29 10.32 2.34
N ILE A 108 -2.03 10.14 1.93
CA ILE A 108 -0.89 10.93 2.38
C ILE A 108 -0.39 11.73 1.18
N ARG A 109 -0.61 13.05 1.22
CA ARG A 109 -0.25 13.98 0.15
C ARG A 109 1.10 14.65 0.42
N PHE A 110 1.92 14.77 -0.62
CA PHE A 110 3.20 15.48 -0.55
C PHE A 110 2.98 16.97 -0.87
N GLU A 111 2.90 17.81 0.17
CA GLU A 111 2.63 19.24 0.03
C GLU A 111 3.89 19.98 -0.40
N GLY A 112 3.80 20.81 -1.43
CA GLY A 112 4.94 21.57 -1.95
C GLY A 112 6.00 20.72 -2.67
N ALA A 113 5.75 19.42 -2.84
CA ALA A 113 6.59 18.52 -3.62
C ALA A 113 6.46 18.77 -5.13
N ASN A 114 7.41 18.23 -5.89
CA ASN A 114 7.29 18.07 -7.32
C ASN A 114 5.98 17.33 -7.64
N ALA A 115 5.14 17.90 -8.52
CA ALA A 115 3.85 17.30 -8.88
C ALA A 115 4.00 16.06 -9.78
N SER A 116 5.16 15.88 -10.41
CA SER A 116 5.46 14.75 -11.29
C SER A 116 6.92 14.27 -11.10
N PRO A 117 7.26 13.74 -9.91
CA PRO A 117 8.59 13.21 -9.65
C PRO A 117 8.85 11.98 -10.52
N GLN A 118 10.10 11.76 -10.90
CA GLN A 118 10.45 10.54 -11.60
C GLN A 118 10.34 9.36 -10.63
N MET A 119 9.52 8.36 -10.95
CA MET A 119 9.44 7.11 -10.17
C MET A 119 10.39 6.08 -10.76
N ILE A 120 11.43 5.71 -10.01
CA ILE A 120 12.45 4.74 -10.39
C ILE A 120 12.15 3.41 -9.71
N THR A 121 12.09 2.35 -10.51
CA THR A 121 11.91 0.98 -10.03
C THR A 121 13.25 0.34 -9.71
N GLY A 122 13.38 -0.31 -8.56
CA GLY A 122 14.57 -1.02 -8.13
C GLY A 122 14.25 -2.43 -7.63
N ASP A 123 15.25 -3.31 -7.68
CA ASP A 123 15.17 -4.69 -7.19
C ASP A 123 13.94 -5.44 -7.74
N PRO A 124 13.90 -5.71 -9.07
CA PRO A 124 12.76 -6.39 -9.69
C PRO A 124 12.61 -7.82 -9.14
N GLY A 125 11.36 -8.23 -8.98
CA GLY A 125 11.02 -9.62 -8.73
C GLY A 125 11.52 -10.55 -9.84
N GLN A 126 11.84 -11.80 -9.48
CA GLN A 126 12.34 -12.78 -10.44
C GLN A 126 11.26 -13.24 -11.43
N ASP A 127 10.00 -13.14 -11.05
CA ASP A 127 8.82 -13.54 -11.82
C ASP A 127 8.04 -12.33 -12.36
N TYR A 128 6.86 -12.62 -12.90
CA TYR A 128 5.90 -11.65 -13.39
C TYR A 128 4.48 -12.21 -13.21
N LEU A 129 3.49 -11.32 -13.30
CA LEU A 129 2.09 -11.64 -13.13
C LEU A 129 1.34 -11.46 -14.45
N ASN A 130 0.35 -12.32 -14.67
CA ASN A 130 -0.60 -12.21 -15.76
C ASN A 130 -1.99 -12.05 -15.18
N TYR A 131 -2.71 -11.02 -15.61
CA TYR A 131 -4.05 -10.70 -15.12
C TYR A 131 -5.09 -11.04 -16.19
N TYR A 132 -6.02 -11.91 -15.81
CA TYR A 132 -7.23 -12.24 -16.57
C TYR A 132 -8.41 -12.01 -15.62
N THR A 133 -8.83 -10.75 -15.49
CA THR A 133 -9.93 -10.35 -14.61
C THR A 133 -11.05 -9.75 -15.45
N THR A 134 -12.20 -9.49 -14.83
CA THR A 134 -13.33 -8.79 -15.50
C THR A 134 -12.97 -7.37 -15.95
N ALA A 135 -11.85 -6.83 -15.48
CA ALA A 135 -11.37 -5.50 -15.83
C ALA A 135 -10.23 -5.50 -16.86
N THR A 136 -9.72 -6.66 -17.24
CA THR A 136 -8.70 -6.77 -18.29
C THR A 136 -9.31 -7.12 -19.63
N PRO A 137 -8.66 -6.79 -20.76
CA PRO A 137 -9.00 -7.34 -22.07
C PRO A 137 -9.02 -8.88 -22.09
N GLU A 138 -9.58 -9.48 -23.13
CA GLU A 138 -9.67 -10.94 -23.27
C GLU A 138 -8.28 -11.59 -23.34
N GLU A 139 -7.34 -10.92 -24.03
CA GLU A 139 -5.93 -11.27 -24.08
C GLU A 139 -5.19 -11.11 -22.73
N GLY A 140 -5.85 -10.50 -21.75
CA GLY A 140 -5.31 -10.22 -20.43
C GLY A 140 -4.28 -9.09 -20.42
N ILE A 141 -3.75 -8.79 -19.23
CA ILE A 141 -2.59 -7.92 -19.05
C ILE A 141 -1.42 -8.78 -18.60
N LEU A 142 -0.48 -8.99 -19.52
CA LEU A 142 0.62 -9.94 -19.35
C LEU A 142 1.91 -9.26 -18.91
N PHE A 143 2.80 -10.08 -18.33
CA PHE A 143 4.15 -9.70 -17.93
C PHE A 143 4.19 -8.46 -17.04
N VAL A 144 3.24 -8.36 -16.11
CA VAL A 144 3.22 -7.30 -15.09
C VAL A 144 4.34 -7.57 -14.10
N ARG A 145 5.29 -6.65 -14.01
CA ARG A 145 6.42 -6.74 -13.08
C ARG A 145 6.03 -6.23 -11.70
N HIS A 146 6.79 -6.67 -10.72
CA HIS A 146 6.78 -6.10 -9.39
C HIS A 146 8.19 -5.83 -8.91
N TYR A 147 8.33 -4.89 -7.99
CA TYR A 147 9.61 -4.31 -7.59
C TYR A 147 9.69 -4.20 -6.07
N HIS A 148 10.83 -4.53 -5.49
CA HIS A 148 11.03 -4.39 -4.05
C HIS A 148 11.32 -2.95 -3.65
N LYS A 149 11.74 -2.09 -4.59
CA LYS A 149 11.99 -0.67 -4.34
C LYS A 149 11.32 0.22 -5.35
N ILE A 150 10.73 1.31 -4.87
CA ILE A 150 10.20 2.40 -5.70
C ILE A 150 10.73 3.72 -5.14
N THR A 151 11.50 4.45 -5.93
CA THR A 151 12.09 5.73 -5.52
C THR A 151 11.42 6.88 -6.26
N TYR A 152 10.79 7.79 -5.54
CA TYR A 152 10.40 9.10 -6.01
C TYR A 152 11.64 9.99 -6.02
N LYS A 153 12.25 10.12 -7.20
CA LYS A 153 13.44 10.94 -7.38
C LYS A 153 13.07 12.42 -7.45
N ASP A 154 13.86 13.25 -6.76
CA ASP A 154 13.67 14.70 -6.68
C ASP A 154 12.23 15.05 -6.30
N LEU A 155 11.71 14.35 -5.27
CA LEU A 155 10.37 14.61 -4.73
C LEU A 155 10.31 16.03 -4.16
N TYR A 156 11.35 16.42 -3.44
CA TYR A 156 11.68 17.81 -3.13
C TYR A 156 13.08 18.12 -3.69
N PRO A 157 13.44 19.40 -3.88
CA PRO A 157 14.79 19.78 -4.30
C PRO A 157 15.91 19.08 -3.50
N GLY A 158 16.60 18.12 -4.15
CA GLY A 158 17.69 17.35 -3.53
C GLY A 158 17.25 16.30 -2.51
N ILE A 159 15.97 15.88 -2.51
CA ILE A 159 15.45 14.85 -1.60
C ILE A 159 14.65 13.81 -2.40
N ASP A 160 15.08 12.56 -2.31
CA ASP A 160 14.31 11.41 -2.82
C ASP A 160 13.50 10.76 -1.70
N LEU A 161 12.39 10.10 -2.06
CA LEU A 161 11.62 9.24 -1.17
C LEU A 161 11.64 7.81 -1.72
N GLU A 162 12.23 6.88 -0.98
CA GLU A 162 12.32 5.47 -1.34
C GLU A 162 11.33 4.65 -0.54
N PHE A 163 10.49 3.86 -1.20
CA PHE A 163 9.70 2.81 -0.59
C PHE A 163 10.39 1.46 -0.76
N VAL A 164 10.45 0.67 0.30
CA VAL A 164 11.03 -0.67 0.32
C VAL A 164 9.99 -1.68 0.80
N ALA A 165 9.77 -2.73 0.01
CA ALA A 165 8.88 -3.84 0.36
C ALA A 165 9.71 -5.11 0.64
N ASP A 166 9.65 -5.60 1.87
CA ASP A 166 10.27 -6.86 2.27
C ASP A 166 9.41 -7.61 3.28
N ARG A 167 8.61 -8.57 2.79
CA ARG A 167 7.70 -9.38 3.61
C ARG A 167 8.40 -10.34 4.58
N ARG A 168 9.74 -10.45 4.53
CA ARG A 168 10.52 -11.24 5.48
C ARG A 168 10.82 -10.46 6.76
N ASN A 169 10.66 -9.15 6.73
CA ASN A 169 10.90 -8.28 7.87
C ASN A 169 9.61 -8.12 8.70
N GLU A 170 9.78 -7.78 9.98
CA GLU A 170 8.66 -7.46 10.89
C GLU A 170 7.79 -6.32 10.35
N LYS A 171 8.40 -5.39 9.61
CA LYS A 171 7.72 -4.36 8.85
C LYS A 171 7.81 -4.68 7.36
N PRO A 172 6.72 -5.16 6.74
CA PRO A 172 6.72 -5.60 5.36
C PRO A 172 6.84 -4.45 4.35
N VAL A 173 6.68 -3.21 4.80
CA VAL A 173 6.86 -1.99 4.01
C VAL A 173 7.46 -0.91 4.90
N GLU A 174 8.46 -0.21 4.37
CA GLU A 174 9.10 0.96 4.98
C GLU A 174 9.34 2.01 3.91
N PHE A 175 9.57 3.25 4.33
CA PHE A 175 10.04 4.30 3.44
C PHE A 175 11.17 5.11 4.08
N ASN A 176 12.04 5.63 3.24
CA ASN A 176 13.25 6.35 3.61
C ASN A 176 13.35 7.66 2.84
N PHE A 177 13.87 8.71 3.48
CA PHE A 177 14.30 9.92 2.77
C PHE A 177 15.79 9.85 2.49
N ILE A 178 16.14 9.99 1.20
CA ILE A 178 17.54 10.08 0.75
C ILE A 178 17.83 11.55 0.54
N VAL A 179 18.66 12.11 1.41
CA VAL A 179 19.00 13.55 1.40
C VAL A 179 20.32 13.73 0.69
N HIS A 180 20.32 14.51 -0.39
CA HIS A 180 21.52 14.86 -1.14
C HIS A 180 22.17 16.12 -0.54
N PRO A 181 23.49 16.33 -0.74
CA PRO A 181 24.18 17.50 -0.21
C PRO A 181 23.49 18.82 -0.55
N GLY A 182 23.32 19.68 0.46
CA GLY A 182 22.69 21.00 0.33
C GLY A 182 21.16 21.01 0.29
N ALA A 183 20.50 19.85 0.40
CA ALA A 183 19.05 19.78 0.43
C ALA A 183 18.46 20.28 1.77
N ASP A 184 17.33 20.95 1.70
CA ASP A 184 16.62 21.49 2.87
C ASP A 184 15.50 20.53 3.31
N ILE A 185 15.76 19.76 4.36
CA ILE A 185 14.84 18.77 4.92
C ILE A 185 13.52 19.42 5.42
N SER A 186 13.54 20.71 5.78
CA SER A 186 12.33 21.40 6.24
C SER A 186 11.25 21.54 5.15
N GLN A 187 11.62 21.30 3.89
CA GLN A 187 10.69 21.26 2.76
C GLN A 187 9.78 20.03 2.79
N ILE A 188 10.17 18.95 3.48
CA ILE A 188 9.35 17.74 3.55
C ILE A 188 8.10 18.03 4.37
N ARG A 189 6.95 18.03 3.69
CA ARG A 189 5.68 18.42 4.29
C ARG A 189 4.55 17.54 3.80
N TRP A 190 3.91 16.82 4.70
CA TRP A 190 2.89 15.84 4.37
C TRP A 190 1.52 16.21 4.95
N LYS A 191 0.45 15.81 4.28
CA LYS A 191 -0.92 15.95 4.76
C LYS A 191 -1.61 14.60 4.76
N TYR A 192 -2.23 14.25 5.90
CA TYR A 192 -3.02 13.03 6.04
C TYR A 192 -4.50 13.36 5.86
N GLU A 193 -5.15 12.66 4.95
CA GLU A 193 -6.57 12.77 4.65
C GLU A 193 -7.24 11.40 4.91
N GLY A 194 -8.47 11.41 5.39
CA GLY A 194 -9.21 10.18 5.76
C GLY A 194 -9.05 9.77 7.23
N SER A 195 -7.98 10.19 7.92
CA SER A 195 -7.83 9.93 9.37
C SER A 195 -8.63 10.93 10.23
N ARG A 196 -9.15 10.46 11.38
CA ARG A 196 -9.68 11.37 12.42
C ARG A 196 -8.58 11.97 13.28
N GLU A 197 -7.50 11.22 13.47
CA GLU A 197 -6.40 11.58 14.36
C GLU A 197 -5.09 10.98 13.85
N VAL A 198 -4.01 11.75 13.93
CA VAL A 198 -2.65 11.25 13.70
C VAL A 198 -1.78 11.70 14.87
N ILE A 199 -1.27 10.73 15.62
CA ILE A 199 -0.51 10.92 16.85
C ILE A 199 0.97 10.67 16.56
N VAL A 200 1.83 11.56 17.04
CA VAL A 200 3.29 11.42 16.94
C VAL A 200 3.87 11.28 18.34
N ARG A 201 4.41 10.10 18.67
CA ARG A 201 5.04 9.80 19.97
C ARG A 201 6.14 8.76 19.81
N ASP A 202 7.21 8.88 20.58
CA ASP A 202 8.30 7.87 20.66
C ASP A 202 8.87 7.42 19.30
N LYS A 203 9.08 8.39 18.40
CA LYS A 203 9.52 8.16 17.00
C LYS A 203 8.59 7.27 16.17
N LYS A 204 7.32 7.23 16.53
CA LYS A 204 6.26 6.53 15.81
C LYS A 204 5.16 7.50 15.41
N ILE A 205 4.51 7.17 14.31
CA ILE A 205 3.32 7.85 13.81
C ILE A 205 2.19 6.84 13.92
N ALA A 206 1.14 7.17 14.65
CA ALA A 206 -0.06 6.36 14.78
C ALA A 206 -1.22 7.07 14.09
N ILE A 207 -1.76 6.45 13.04
CA ILE A 207 -2.82 6.99 12.19
C ILE A 207 -4.10 6.24 12.53
N SER A 208 -5.12 6.96 12.98
CA SER A 208 -6.39 6.35 13.36
C SER A 208 -7.13 5.79 12.14
N THR A 209 -7.68 4.59 12.30
CA THR A 209 -8.60 3.96 11.34
C THR A 209 -9.85 3.47 12.09
N ILE A 210 -10.82 2.90 11.37
CA ILE A 210 -11.99 2.27 12.02
C ILE A 210 -11.63 0.90 12.61
N HIS A 211 -10.44 0.39 12.30
CA HIS A 211 -9.94 -0.92 12.71
C HIS A 211 -8.89 -0.82 13.83
N GLY A 212 -8.67 0.37 14.39
CA GLY A 212 -7.57 0.65 15.32
C GLY A 212 -6.58 1.64 14.69
N TYR A 213 -5.27 1.43 14.87
CA TYR A 213 -4.25 2.34 14.36
C TYR A 213 -3.32 1.65 13.37
N ILE A 214 -3.01 2.33 12.27
CA ILE A 214 -1.80 2.03 11.49
C ILE A 214 -0.64 2.68 12.26
N THR A 215 0.40 1.90 12.55
CA THR A 215 1.58 2.42 13.26
C THR A 215 2.79 2.33 12.35
N GLU A 216 3.44 3.47 12.15
CA GLU A 216 4.68 3.61 11.41
C GLU A 216 5.81 4.02 12.34
N SER A 217 7.03 3.66 11.96
CA SER A 217 8.22 4.35 12.49
C SER A 217 8.44 5.61 11.67
N ILE A 218 8.95 6.66 12.31
CA ILE A 218 9.49 7.80 11.58
C ILE A 218 10.51 7.24 10.56
N PRO A 219 10.43 7.65 9.28
CA PRO A 219 11.32 7.16 8.23
C PRO A 219 12.78 7.35 8.61
N ASN A 220 13.60 6.36 8.27
CA ASN A 220 15.03 6.54 8.33
C ASN A 220 15.43 7.60 7.30
N THR A 221 16.26 8.52 7.74
CA THR A 221 16.83 9.56 6.87
C THR A 221 18.32 9.41 6.94
N TYR A 222 18.94 9.32 5.78
CA TYR A 222 20.38 9.22 5.68
C TYR A 222 20.89 10.11 4.56
N GLU A 223 22.07 10.65 4.77
CA GLU A 223 22.79 11.35 3.72
C GLU A 223 23.30 10.35 2.69
N LYS A 224 23.09 10.64 1.41
CA LYS A 224 23.46 9.73 0.32
C LYS A 224 24.95 9.39 0.31
N GLU A 225 25.83 10.36 0.53
CA GLU A 225 27.28 10.20 0.41
C GLU A 225 27.89 9.47 1.61
N THR A 226 27.63 9.92 2.83
CA THR A 226 28.21 9.30 4.03
C THR A 226 27.40 8.16 4.62
N GLN A 227 26.15 7.94 4.15
CA GLN A 227 25.18 7.01 4.73
C GLN A 227 24.90 7.28 6.23
N LYS A 228 25.28 8.46 6.74
CA LYS A 228 25.03 8.85 8.13
C LYS A 228 23.56 9.13 8.33
N SER A 229 23.00 8.55 9.40
CA SER A 229 21.63 8.83 9.81
C SER A 229 21.49 10.28 10.28
N VAL A 230 20.45 10.95 9.78
CA VAL A 230 20.04 12.28 10.24
C VAL A 230 18.86 12.09 11.19
N ALA A 231 19.01 12.58 12.43
CA ALA A 231 17.93 12.56 13.39
C ALA A 231 16.83 13.53 12.94
N LEU A 232 15.66 12.99 12.63
CA LEU A 232 14.47 13.78 12.35
C LEU A 232 13.53 13.83 13.55
N GLU A 233 13.04 15.03 13.82
CA GLU A 233 11.86 15.26 14.62
C GLU A 233 10.68 15.47 13.70
N TYR A 234 9.64 14.70 13.94
CA TYR A 234 8.38 14.79 13.23
C TYR A 234 7.39 15.63 14.05
N ARG A 235 6.79 16.65 13.45
CA ARG A 235 5.90 17.58 14.16
C ARG A 235 4.69 17.95 13.32
N LEU A 236 3.55 18.12 13.98
CA LEU A 236 2.34 18.72 13.42
C LEU A 236 2.46 20.24 13.49
N THR A 237 2.29 20.91 12.34
CA THR A 237 2.25 22.36 12.24
C THR A 237 0.85 22.91 12.51
N PRO A 238 0.70 24.18 12.92
CA PRO A 238 -0.61 24.78 13.21
C PRO A 238 -1.59 24.76 12.02
N ASP A 239 -1.08 24.71 10.79
CA ASP A 239 -1.88 24.64 9.56
C ASP A 239 -2.18 23.20 9.10
N GLY A 240 -1.96 22.21 9.97
CA GLY A 240 -2.45 20.83 9.78
C GLY A 240 -1.54 19.95 8.93
N PHE A 241 -0.29 20.36 8.72
CA PHE A 241 0.69 19.57 7.99
C PHE A 241 1.69 18.92 8.94
N TYR A 242 2.27 17.83 8.50
CA TYR A 242 3.30 17.13 9.23
C TYR A 242 4.64 17.39 8.55
N THR A 243 5.58 17.94 9.30
CA THR A 243 6.89 18.34 8.82
C THR A 243 7.98 17.57 9.53
N PHE A 244 9.10 17.38 8.83
CA PHE A 244 10.32 16.86 9.42
C PHE A 244 11.29 18.01 9.69
N SER A 245 11.91 18.00 10.87
CA SER A 245 12.95 18.96 11.24
C SER A 245 14.15 18.21 11.79
N GLY A 246 15.37 18.60 11.39
CA GLY A 246 16.60 17.98 11.86
C GLY A 246 17.76 18.97 11.75
N LYS A 247 18.74 18.86 12.63
CA LYS A 247 19.99 19.60 12.49
C LYS A 247 20.88 18.85 11.51
N TYR A 248 20.89 19.30 10.26
CA TYR A 248 21.89 18.88 9.28
C TYR A 248 23.12 19.78 9.50
N ASN A 249 24.17 19.23 10.10
CA ASN A 249 25.45 19.94 10.18
C ASN A 249 26.15 19.76 8.83
N THR A 250 26.07 20.79 7.99
CA THR A 250 27.00 20.99 6.86
C THR A 250 28.44 21.08 7.34
#